data_AF-A0A7S2GYL9-F1
#
_entry.id   AF-A0A7S2GYL9-F1
#
_cell.length_a   1.000
_cell.length_b   1.000
_cell.length_c   1.000
_cell.angle_alpha   90.00
_cell.angle_beta   90.00
_cell.angle_gamma   90.00
#
_symmetry.space_group_name_H-M   'P 1'
#
loop_
_entity.id
_entity.type
_entity.pdbx_description
1 polymer ?
#
loop_
_entity_poly.entity_id
_entity_poly.type
_entity_poly.pdbx_seq_one_letter_code
_entity_poly.pdbx_strand_id
1 'polypeptide(L)'
;ADPTCSGHGQCVEGKCQCKGGFGGTTCALPSGGCSPTCGPQGTCNAQTKKCECAEGFTGADCTVQVMSCPKHCSNRGLCFNGQCMCGAGWTGQDCGQRMFVPGSKASDIVPQGGAVASAGSAAGAGTAGATSG
;
A
#
# COMPACT_ATOMS: atom_id res chain seq x y z
N ALA A 1 22.00 -36.75 -2.63
CA ALA A 1 22.30 -35.53 -3.38
C ALA A 1 21.18 -34.53 -3.17
N ASP A 2 21.47 -33.45 -2.43
CA ASP A 2 21.00 -32.07 -2.68
C ASP A 2 21.85 -31.15 -1.78
N PRO A 3 22.96 -30.53 -2.25
CA PRO A 3 23.60 -29.44 -1.54
C PRO A 3 23.09 -28.09 -2.07
N THR A 4 21.80 -27.85 -1.81
CA THR A 4 20.98 -26.65 -2.03
C THR A 4 20.45 -26.37 -3.44
N CYS A 5 20.21 -27.39 -4.25
CA CYS A 5 19.43 -27.23 -5.51
C CYS A 5 17.91 -27.19 -5.27
N SER A 6 17.49 -26.84 -4.06
CA SER A 6 16.11 -26.65 -3.59
C SER A 6 15.15 -27.79 -3.96
N GLY A 7 15.61 -29.02 -4.16
CA GLY A 7 14.80 -30.14 -4.67
C GLY A 7 14.35 -30.01 -6.14
N HIS A 8 14.66 -28.88 -6.77
CA HIS A 8 14.26 -28.49 -8.12
C HIS A 8 15.37 -28.64 -9.15
N GLY A 9 16.47 -29.31 -8.79
CA GLY A 9 17.57 -29.57 -9.72
C GLY A 9 18.42 -30.77 -9.33
N GLN A 10 19.38 -31.09 -10.18
CA GLN A 10 20.46 -32.04 -9.89
C GLN A 10 21.76 -31.27 -9.68
N CYS A 11 22.50 -31.60 -8.62
CA CYS A 11 23.81 -31.03 -8.38
C CYS A 11 24.86 -31.81 -9.17
N VAL A 12 25.53 -31.13 -10.11
CA VAL A 12 26.61 -31.68 -10.93
C VAL A 12 27.81 -30.74 -10.79
N GLU A 13 28.92 -31.24 -10.24
CA GLU A 13 30.16 -30.47 -10.01
C GLU A 13 29.95 -29.14 -9.25
N GLY A 14 29.07 -29.11 -8.24
CA GLY A 14 28.80 -27.92 -7.44
C GLY A 14 27.92 -26.87 -8.14
N LYS A 15 27.39 -27.16 -9.33
CA LYS A 15 26.39 -26.34 -10.03
C LYS A 15 25.05 -27.07 -10.08
N CYS A 16 23.95 -26.33 -9.94
CA CYS A 16 22.63 -26.91 -10.04
C CYS A 16 22.11 -26.89 -11.49
N GLN A 17 21.85 -28.07 -12.05
CA GLN A 17 21.06 -28.22 -13.27
C GLN A 17 19.58 -28.24 -12.90
N CYS A 18 18.88 -27.15 -13.17
CA CYS A 18 17.49 -26.99 -12.75
C CYS A 18 16.51 -27.72 -13.66
N LYS A 19 15.48 -28.30 -13.03
CA LYS A 19 14.32 -28.88 -13.71
C LYS A 19 13.51 -27.76 -14.37
N GLY A 20 12.80 -28.09 -15.45
CA GLY A 20 12.00 -27.12 -16.21
C GLY A 20 11.06 -26.32 -15.30
N GLY A 21 11.07 -24.99 -15.45
CA GLY A 21 10.30 -24.09 -14.61
C GLY A 21 11.05 -23.54 -13.39
N PHE A 22 12.29 -23.97 -13.14
CA PHE A 22 13.14 -23.51 -12.03
C PHE A 22 14.55 -23.08 -12.51
N GLY A 23 15.20 -22.21 -11.75
CA GLY A 23 16.50 -21.62 -12.04
C GLY A 23 17.02 -20.76 -10.91
N GLY A 24 18.04 -19.95 -11.20
CA GLY A 24 18.94 -19.46 -10.18
C GLY A 24 19.98 -20.51 -9.78
N THR A 25 20.99 -20.10 -9.02
CA THR A 25 22.14 -20.95 -8.65
C THR A 25 21.77 -22.15 -7.78
N THR A 26 20.63 -22.05 -7.10
CA THR A 26 20.05 -23.08 -6.22
C THR A 26 18.76 -23.68 -6.78
N CYS A 27 18.35 -23.34 -8.00
CA CYS A 27 17.03 -23.72 -8.54
C CYS A 27 15.83 -23.29 -7.68
N ALA A 28 16.01 -22.33 -6.77
CA ALA A 28 14.94 -21.81 -5.92
C ALA A 28 14.01 -20.85 -6.68
N LEU A 29 14.46 -20.28 -7.81
CA LEU A 29 13.70 -19.29 -8.56
C LEU A 29 12.86 -19.99 -9.64
N PRO A 30 11.61 -19.60 -9.87
CA PRO A 30 10.84 -20.13 -10.97
C PRO A 30 11.36 -19.56 -12.32
N SER A 31 11.99 -20.39 -13.15
CA SER A 31 12.43 -20.04 -14.52
C SER A 31 11.32 -20.11 -15.57
N GLY A 32 10.16 -20.64 -15.19
CA GLY A 32 8.95 -20.62 -16.01
C GLY A 32 7.90 -19.63 -15.51
N GLY A 33 8.06 -19.11 -14.28
CA GLY A 33 7.15 -18.17 -13.64
C GLY A 33 7.63 -16.73 -13.74
N CYS A 34 6.84 -15.81 -13.18
CA CYS A 34 7.18 -14.40 -13.13
C CYS A 34 8.25 -14.19 -12.07
N SER A 35 9.20 -13.30 -12.36
CA SER A 35 10.21 -12.82 -11.41
C SER A 35 10.11 -11.30 -11.33
N PRO A 36 9.66 -10.73 -10.20
CA PRO A 36 9.34 -11.39 -8.94
C PRO A 36 8.09 -12.29 -9.01
N THR A 37 7.99 -13.23 -8.09
CA THR A 37 6.79 -14.07 -7.93
C THR A 37 5.61 -13.16 -7.62
N CYS A 38 4.51 -13.30 -8.36
CA CYS A 38 3.29 -12.55 -8.08
C CYS A 38 2.74 -12.94 -6.71
N GLY A 39 2.31 -11.95 -5.93
CA GLY A 39 1.57 -12.11 -4.70
C GLY A 39 0.19 -12.74 -4.94
N PRO A 40 -0.57 -12.98 -3.86
CA PRO A 40 -1.85 -13.70 -3.94
C PRO A 40 -2.91 -12.99 -4.81
N GLN A 41 -2.70 -11.71 -5.12
CA GLN A 41 -3.59 -10.85 -5.88
C GLN A 41 -3.08 -10.62 -7.33
N GLY A 42 -2.13 -11.41 -7.80
CA GLY A 42 -1.58 -11.30 -9.15
C GLY A 42 -1.56 -12.63 -9.89
N THR A 43 -1.83 -12.59 -11.19
CA THR A 43 -1.67 -13.73 -12.10
C THR A 43 -0.40 -13.55 -12.92
N CYS A 44 0.43 -14.58 -13.03
CA CYS A 44 1.63 -14.51 -13.85
C CYS A 44 1.29 -14.72 -15.33
N ASN A 45 1.62 -13.73 -16.17
CA ASN A 45 1.55 -13.89 -17.61
C ASN A 45 2.75 -14.72 -18.11
N ALA A 46 2.47 -15.94 -18.60
CA ALA A 46 3.50 -16.89 -18.99
C ALA A 46 4.34 -16.45 -20.20
N GLN A 47 3.81 -15.56 -21.06
CA GLN A 47 4.51 -15.06 -22.25
C GLN A 47 5.40 -13.86 -21.92
N THR A 48 4.86 -12.89 -21.20
CA THR A 48 5.59 -11.65 -20.87
C THR A 48 6.46 -11.76 -19.62
N LYS A 49 6.23 -12.81 -18.81
CA LYS A 49 6.85 -13.01 -17.49
C LYS A 49 6.58 -11.86 -16.51
N LYS A 50 5.48 -11.12 -16.71
CA LYS A 50 5.02 -10.04 -15.83
C LYS A 50 3.77 -10.43 -15.06
N CYS A 51 3.61 -9.87 -13.86
CA CYS A 51 2.41 -10.04 -13.07
C CYS A 51 1.29 -9.11 -13.58
N GLU A 52 0.11 -9.68 -13.74
CA GLU A 52 -1.15 -8.98 -14.00
C GLU A 52 -1.91 -8.90 -12.67
N CYS A 53 -2.04 -7.68 -12.13
CA CYS A 53 -2.62 -7.48 -10.80
C CYS A 53 -4.15 -7.40 -10.84
N ALA A 54 -4.78 -7.97 -9.81
CA ALA A 54 -6.21 -7.81 -9.54
C ALA A 54 -6.55 -6.34 -9.20
N GLU A 55 -7.83 -5.99 -9.30
CA GLU A 55 -8.30 -4.64 -8.99
C GLU A 55 -7.90 -4.20 -7.59
N GLY A 56 -7.39 -2.97 -7.48
CA GLY A 56 -6.91 -2.43 -6.21
C GLY A 56 -5.51 -2.93 -5.80
N PHE A 57 -4.78 -3.64 -6.66
CA PHE A 57 -3.38 -4.03 -6.43
C PHE A 57 -2.46 -3.55 -7.56
N THR A 58 -1.21 -3.30 -7.21
CA THR A 58 -0.16 -2.79 -8.10
C THR A 58 1.24 -3.24 -7.66
N GLY A 59 2.26 -2.81 -8.38
CA GLY A 59 3.66 -3.22 -8.18
C GLY A 59 4.07 -4.39 -9.08
N ALA A 60 5.38 -4.67 -9.12
CA ALA A 60 5.94 -5.73 -9.97
C ALA A 60 5.47 -7.14 -9.58
N ASP A 61 5.15 -7.31 -8.30
CA ASP A 61 4.67 -8.54 -7.66
C ASP A 61 3.22 -8.42 -7.16
N CYS A 62 2.47 -7.35 -7.46
CA CYS A 62 1.07 -7.20 -7.06
C CYS A 62 0.78 -7.29 -5.54
N THR A 63 1.76 -7.00 -4.69
CA THR A 63 1.56 -6.98 -3.22
C THR A 63 1.17 -5.59 -2.70
N VAL A 64 1.35 -4.54 -3.51
CA VAL A 64 1.00 -3.17 -3.12
C VAL A 64 -0.49 -2.95 -3.37
N GLN A 65 -1.25 -2.77 -2.31
CA GLN A 65 -2.66 -2.40 -2.44
C GLN A 65 -2.76 -0.92 -2.87
N VAL A 66 -3.35 -0.67 -4.03
CA VAL A 66 -3.79 0.67 -4.42
C VAL A 66 -4.92 1.05 -3.48
N MET A 67 -4.69 2.07 -2.65
CA MET A 67 -5.74 2.61 -1.80
C MET A 67 -6.80 3.27 -2.70
N SER A 68 -7.82 2.50 -3.07
CA SER A 68 -9.01 3.00 -3.75
C SER A 68 -9.80 3.89 -2.82
N CYS A 69 -10.28 5.02 -3.31
CA CYS A 69 -11.13 5.89 -2.51
C CYS A 69 -12.55 5.31 -2.36
N PRO A 70 -13.19 5.50 -1.19
CA PRO A 70 -14.55 5.01 -0.96
C PRO A 70 -15.52 5.64 -1.96
N LYS A 71 -16.32 4.79 -2.62
CA LYS A 71 -17.31 5.17 -3.65
C LYS A 71 -16.79 6.13 -4.72
N HIS A 72 -15.50 6.07 -5.05
CA HIS A 72 -14.87 6.99 -6.01
C HIS A 72 -15.12 8.47 -5.66
N CYS A 73 -15.10 8.79 -4.36
CA CYS A 73 -15.41 10.13 -3.86
C CYS A 73 -16.76 10.66 -4.35
N SER A 74 -17.74 9.77 -4.54
CA SER A 74 -19.08 10.05 -5.09
C SER A 74 -19.04 10.85 -6.39
N ASN A 75 -17.95 10.77 -7.16
CA ASN A 75 -17.66 11.61 -8.33
C ASN A 75 -17.72 13.13 -8.04
N ARG A 76 -17.47 13.53 -6.79
CA ARG A 76 -17.57 14.89 -6.27
C ARG A 76 -16.27 15.37 -5.62
N GLY A 77 -15.19 14.61 -5.77
CA GLY A 77 -13.88 14.92 -5.22
C GLY A 77 -12.79 14.20 -5.98
N LEU A 78 -11.54 14.54 -5.66
CA LEU A 78 -10.36 13.87 -6.18
C LEU A 78 -9.91 12.80 -5.19
N CYS A 79 -9.54 11.64 -5.71
CA CYS A 79 -8.95 10.58 -4.91
C CYS A 79 -7.44 10.76 -4.82
N PHE A 80 -6.91 10.85 -3.60
CA PHE A 80 -5.47 10.92 -3.34
C PHE A 80 -5.10 9.95 -2.21
N ASN A 81 -4.33 8.91 -2.52
CA ASN A 81 -3.90 7.88 -1.56
C ASN A 81 -5.03 7.30 -0.68
N GLY A 82 -6.18 6.97 -1.30
CA GLY A 82 -7.35 6.43 -0.59
C GLY A 82 -8.19 7.44 0.17
N GLN A 83 -7.81 8.72 0.16
CA GLN A 83 -8.56 9.80 0.79
C GLN A 83 -9.21 10.69 -0.27
N CYS A 84 -10.46 11.08 0.00
CA CYS A 84 -11.21 11.96 -0.89
C CYS A 84 -10.98 13.43 -0.53
N MET A 85 -10.48 14.19 -1.50
CA MET A 85 -10.47 15.65 -1.46
C MET A 85 -11.76 16.16 -2.09
N CYS A 86 -12.75 16.51 -1.27
CA CYS A 86 -14.07 16.89 -1.75
C CYS A 86 -14.07 18.26 -2.43
N GLY A 87 -14.81 18.35 -3.54
CA GLY A 87 -15.08 19.61 -4.22
C GLY A 87 -16.01 20.50 -3.40
N ALA A 88 -16.09 21.78 -3.79
CA ALA A 88 -16.92 22.77 -3.12
C ALA A 88 -18.39 22.29 -3.02
N GLY A 89 -18.97 22.45 -1.83
CA GLY A 89 -20.34 22.02 -1.56
C GLY A 89 -20.46 20.61 -0.94
N TRP A 90 -19.38 19.84 -0.88
CA TRP A 90 -19.40 18.43 -0.47
C TRP A 90 -18.44 18.13 0.68
N THR A 91 -18.80 17.15 1.51
CA THR A 91 -18.03 16.69 2.66
C THR A 91 -18.26 15.20 2.92
N GLY A 92 -17.55 14.65 3.91
CA GLY A 92 -17.57 13.23 4.28
C GLY A 92 -16.48 12.42 3.58
N GLN A 93 -16.21 11.22 4.09
CA GLN A 93 -15.10 10.36 3.66
C GLN A 93 -15.14 10.02 2.16
N ASP A 94 -16.33 10.01 1.56
CA ASP A 94 -16.62 9.73 0.15
C ASP A 94 -17.27 10.92 -0.58
N CYS A 95 -17.28 12.14 -0.02
CA CYS A 95 -17.93 13.33 -0.59
C CYS A 95 -19.43 13.18 -0.90
N GLY A 96 -20.10 12.26 -0.21
CA GLY A 96 -21.52 11.98 -0.38
C GLY A 96 -22.44 13.02 0.28
N GLN A 97 -21.93 13.82 1.22
CA GLN A 97 -22.73 14.74 2.05
C GLN A 97 -22.64 16.19 1.58
N ARG A 98 -23.76 16.91 1.56
CA ARG A 98 -23.78 18.35 1.24
C ARG A 98 -23.35 19.16 2.45
N MET A 99 -22.42 20.09 2.25
CA MET A 99 -21.93 20.98 3.32
C MET A 99 -22.92 22.10 3.65
N PHE A 100 -23.75 22.53 2.69
CA PHE A 100 -24.83 23.50 2.91
C PHE A 100 -26.19 22.82 2.76
N VAL A 101 -26.80 22.54 3.91
CA VAL A 101 -28.24 22.29 4.02
C VAL A 101 -28.92 23.47 4.72
N PRO A 102 -30.19 23.79 4.41
CA PRO A 102 -30.93 24.81 5.14
C PRO A 102 -30.89 24.52 6.65
N GLY A 103 -30.29 25.42 7.44
CA GLY A 103 -30.12 25.27 8.89
C GLY A 103 -28.69 25.01 9.39
N SER A 104 -27.73 24.70 8.50
CA SER A 104 -26.31 24.48 8.85
C SER A 104 -25.69 25.71 9.53
N LYS A 105 -24.94 25.51 10.62
CA LYS A 105 -24.10 26.55 11.22
C LYS A 105 -22.67 26.41 10.69
N ALA A 106 -21.93 27.51 10.63
CA ALA A 106 -20.52 27.49 10.27
C ALA A 106 -19.70 26.56 11.19
N SER A 107 -20.14 26.40 12.44
CA SER A 107 -19.60 25.48 13.44
C SER A 107 -19.70 24.00 13.03
N ASP A 108 -20.66 23.65 12.17
CA ASP A 108 -20.89 22.28 11.70
C ASP A 108 -19.98 21.92 10.52
N ILE A 109 -19.28 22.90 9.95
CA ILE A 109 -18.33 22.72 8.86
C ILE A 109 -17.00 22.30 9.47
N VAL A 110 -16.75 20.99 9.58
CA VAL A 110 -15.42 20.46 9.91
C VAL A 110 -14.59 20.43 8.61
N PRO A 111 -13.55 21.28 8.45
CA PRO A 111 -12.70 21.22 7.29
C PRO A 111 -11.86 19.93 7.35
N GLN A 112 -12.32 18.89 6.65
CA GLN A 112 -11.55 17.68 6.37
C GLN A 112 -10.49 18.00 5.31
N GLY A 113 -9.49 18.78 5.70
CA GLY A 113 -8.41 19.24 4.81
C GLY A 113 -7.33 20.07 5.48
N GLY A 114 -7.34 20.23 6.80
CA GLY A 114 -6.21 20.76 7.55
C GLY A 114 -5.62 19.63 8.37
N ALA A 115 -4.31 19.43 8.27
CA ALA A 115 -3.57 18.59 9.20
C ALA A 115 -4.12 18.77 10.62
N VAL A 116 -4.41 17.66 11.30
CA VAL A 116 -4.30 17.68 12.74
C VAL A 116 -2.83 18.03 13.00
N ALA A 117 -2.54 19.31 13.21
CA ALA A 117 -1.44 19.67 14.07
C ALA A 117 -1.82 18.99 15.38
N SER A 118 -1.25 17.80 15.59
CA SER A 118 -1.20 17.19 16.89
C SER A 118 -0.81 18.32 17.81
N ALA A 119 -1.72 18.75 18.68
CA ALA A 119 -1.34 19.53 19.83
C ALA A 119 -0.38 18.62 20.59
N GLY A 120 0.91 18.73 20.26
CA GLY A 120 1.96 18.25 21.09
C GLY A 120 1.74 18.98 22.40
N SER A 121 1.26 18.26 23.39
CA SER A 121 1.27 18.70 24.77
C SER A 121 2.72 19.00 25.12
N ALA A 122 3.15 20.24 24.89
CA ALA A 122 4.31 20.80 25.54
C ALA A 122 3.92 20.97 27.01
N ALA A 123 3.94 19.86 27.75
CA ALA A 123 4.06 19.89 29.18
C ALA A 123 5.45 20.43 29.49
N GLY A 124 5.58 21.76 29.49
CA GLY A 124 6.69 22.46 30.09
C GLY A 124 6.65 22.24 31.59
N ALA A 125 7.20 21.11 32.05
CA ALA A 125 7.58 20.95 33.43
C ALA A 125 8.87 21.74 33.65
N GLY A 126 8.73 23.05 33.88
CA GLY A 126 9.80 23.86 34.45
C GLY A 126 10.01 23.43 35.90
N THR A 127 10.98 22.57 36.16
CA THR A 127 11.51 22.40 37.52
C THR A 127 12.48 23.55 37.79
N ALA A 128 11.97 24.59 38.42
CA ALA A 128 12.80 25.60 39.07
C ALA A 128 13.56 24.93 40.23
N GLY A 129 14.81 24.55 40.00
CA GLY A 129 15.75 24.18 41.05
C GLY A 129 16.17 25.43 41.81
N ALA A 130 15.47 25.73 42.91
CA ALA A 130 15.95 26.69 43.90
C ALA A 130 16.93 25.97 44.84
N THR A 131 18.21 26.31 44.70
CA THR A 131 19.25 26.03 45.70
C THR A 131 19.15 27.09 46.79
N SER A 132 18.87 26.68 48.02
CA SER A 132 19.01 27.52 49.21
C SER A 132 18.95 26.64 50.46
N GLY A 133 20.06 26.58 51.21
CA GLY A 133 20.17 25.92 52.51
C GLY A 133 21.44 25.10 52.65
#